data_AF-A0A5E6Y2B9-F1
#
_entry.id   AF-A0A5E6Y2B9-F1
#
_cell.length_a   1.000
_cell.length_b   1.000
_cell.length_c   1.000
_cell.angle_alpha   90.00
_cell.angle_beta   90.00
_cell.angle_gamma   90.00
#
_symmetry.space_group_name_H-M   'P 1'
#
loop_
_entity.id
_entity.type
_entity.pdbx_description
1 polymer ?
#
loop_
_entity_poly.entity_id
_entity_poly.type
_entity_poly.pdbx_seq_one_letter_code
_entity_poly.pdbx_strand_id
1 'polypeptide(L)'
;MRAAFPEPVEVEELLPDLVAACAEYRSKGVFNCLLSDGDWLFCYCSTKLAQITRRAPFGPARLKDVDVIVDFQAETTPNDVVTVIATEPLTENETWTRYEPGQWSLWRRGECVSQGTTE
;
A
#
# COMPACT_ATOMS: atom_id res chain seq x y z
N MET A 1 -8.24 17.92 -10.58
CA MET A 1 -7.47 17.95 -9.33
C MET A 1 -6.95 19.34 -8.98
N ARG A 2 -5.96 19.96 -9.66
CA ARG A 2 -5.46 21.32 -9.28
C ARG A 2 -6.50 22.45 -9.29
N ALA A 3 -7.51 22.39 -10.16
CA ALA A 3 -8.61 23.35 -10.15
C ALA A 3 -9.60 23.14 -8.99
N ALA A 4 -9.70 21.91 -8.48
CA ALA A 4 -10.54 21.55 -7.34
C ALA A 4 -9.82 21.77 -6.00
N PHE A 5 -8.50 21.59 -5.98
CA PHE A 5 -7.63 21.75 -4.81
C PHE A 5 -6.50 22.74 -5.17
N PRO A 6 -6.75 24.05 -5.08
CA PRO A 6 -5.76 25.09 -5.39
C PRO A 6 -4.67 25.19 -4.31
N GLU A 7 -4.99 24.78 -3.09
CA GLU A 7 -4.09 24.69 -1.94
C GLU A 7 -3.97 23.21 -1.50
N PRO A 8 -2.90 22.84 -0.78
CA PRO A 8 -2.79 21.53 -0.16
C PRO A 8 -3.97 21.26 0.79
N VAL A 9 -4.51 20.06 0.72
CA VAL A 9 -5.60 19.57 1.59
C VAL A 9 -5.19 18.25 2.23
N GLU A 10 -5.87 17.88 3.31
CA GLU A 10 -5.67 16.57 3.94
C GLU A 10 -6.09 15.45 2.98
N VAL A 11 -5.43 14.29 3.09
CA VAL A 11 -5.64 13.17 2.16
C VAL A 11 -7.07 12.63 2.21
N GLU A 12 -7.73 12.73 3.35
CA GLU A 12 -9.11 12.33 3.55
C GLU A 12 -10.07 13.13 2.64
N GLU A 13 -9.73 14.38 2.31
CA GLU A 13 -10.51 15.22 1.39
C GLU A 13 -10.27 14.83 -0.08
N LEU A 14 -9.07 14.33 -0.40
CA LEU A 14 -8.70 13.86 -1.74
C LEU A 14 -9.18 12.43 -2.03
N LEU A 15 -9.40 11.65 -0.97
CA LEU A 15 -9.63 10.21 -1.05
C LEU A 15 -10.79 9.83 -2.00
N PRO A 16 -11.95 10.51 -1.98
CA PRO A 16 -13.05 10.20 -2.90
C PRO A 16 -12.66 10.38 -4.37
N ASP A 17 -11.93 11.46 -4.70
CA ASP A 17 -11.47 11.73 -6.06
C ASP A 17 -10.42 10.71 -6.52
N LEU A 18 -9.50 10.34 -5.64
CA LEU A 18 -8.49 9.30 -5.93
C LEU A 18 -9.15 7.95 -6.21
N VAL A 19 -10.11 7.55 -5.38
CA VAL A 19 -10.86 6.30 -5.52
C VAL A 19 -11.69 6.30 -6.81
N ALA A 20 -12.39 7.38 -7.10
CA ALA A 20 -13.18 7.53 -8.33
C ALA A 20 -12.30 7.47 -9.59
N ALA A 21 -11.16 8.17 -9.59
CA ALA A 21 -10.22 8.12 -10.70
C ALA A 21 -9.66 6.71 -10.93
N CYS A 22 -9.32 5.99 -9.86
CA CYS A 22 -8.83 4.61 -9.97
C CYS A 22 -9.90 3.67 -10.53
N ALA A 23 -11.16 3.80 -10.11
CA ALA A 23 -12.27 3.03 -10.67
C ALA A 23 -12.47 3.34 -12.17
N GLU A 24 -12.38 4.61 -12.57
CA GLU A 24 -12.45 5.00 -13.98
C GLU A 24 -11.31 4.37 -14.80
N TYR A 25 -10.06 4.42 -14.30
CA TYR A 25 -8.94 3.82 -15.00
C TYR A 25 -9.02 2.30 -15.06
N ARG A 26 -9.47 1.64 -13.99
CA ARG A 26 -9.77 0.21 -13.97
C ARG A 26 -10.78 -0.19 -15.05
N SER A 27 -11.78 0.64 -15.32
CA SER A 27 -12.77 0.37 -16.38
C SER A 27 -12.16 0.34 -17.79
N LYS A 28 -10.97 0.91 -17.97
CA LYS A 28 -10.24 1.00 -19.25
C LYS A 28 -9.12 -0.03 -19.38
N GLY A 29 -8.84 -0.81 -18.34
CA GLY A 29 -7.78 -1.82 -18.33
C GLY A 29 -7.24 -2.11 -16.94
N VAL A 30 -6.16 -2.89 -16.86
CA VAL A 30 -5.50 -3.20 -15.59
C VAL A 30 -4.84 -1.96 -15.02
N PHE A 31 -5.21 -1.57 -13.80
CA PHE A 31 -4.67 -0.41 -13.10
C PHE A 31 -4.38 -0.70 -11.62
N ASN A 32 -3.20 -1.22 -11.32
CA ASN A 32 -2.70 -1.26 -9.93
C ASN A 32 -1.96 0.05 -9.66
N CYS A 33 -2.26 0.72 -8.55
CA CYS A 33 -1.71 2.03 -8.25
C CYS A 33 -1.13 2.07 -6.83
N LEU A 34 0.07 2.64 -6.72
CA LEU A 34 0.66 3.11 -5.47
C LEU A 34 0.94 4.60 -5.65
N LEU A 35 0.34 5.44 -4.81
CA LEU A 35 0.48 6.90 -4.86
C LEU A 35 0.85 7.41 -3.47
N SER A 36 1.80 8.33 -3.38
CA SER A 36 2.29 8.86 -2.12
C SER A 36 2.74 10.30 -2.28
N ASP A 37 2.64 11.09 -1.21
CA ASP A 37 3.24 12.40 -1.06
C ASP A 37 4.46 12.41 -0.12
N GLY A 38 4.87 11.23 0.37
CA GLY A 38 5.95 11.05 1.34
C GLY A 38 5.49 10.87 2.80
N ASP A 39 4.26 11.25 3.15
CA ASP A 39 3.71 11.04 4.50
C ASP A 39 2.69 9.90 4.54
N TRP A 40 1.86 9.78 3.50
CA TRP A 40 0.94 8.65 3.33
C TRP A 40 1.19 7.87 2.06
N LEU A 41 0.67 6.65 2.00
CA LEU A 41 0.69 5.77 0.83
C LEU A 41 -0.72 5.27 0.54
N PHE A 42 -1.28 5.69 -0.59
CA PHE A 42 -2.53 5.17 -1.13
C PHE A 42 -2.24 4.00 -2.07
N CYS A 43 -3.07 2.97 -2.00
CA CYS A 43 -2.96 1.78 -2.82
C CYS A 43 -4.31 1.42 -3.41
N TYR A 44 -4.32 0.99 -4.67
CA TYR A 44 -5.50 0.51 -5.37
C TYR A 44 -5.16 -0.77 -6.15
N CYS A 45 -5.97 -1.82 -5.94
CA CYS A 45 -5.81 -3.11 -6.59
C CYS A 45 -6.83 -3.26 -7.72
N SER A 46 -6.36 -3.44 -8.96
CA SER A 46 -7.21 -3.85 -10.08
C SER A 46 -7.10 -5.35 -10.38
N THR A 47 -5.96 -5.98 -10.08
CA THR A 47 -5.72 -7.40 -10.38
C THR A 47 -5.06 -8.14 -9.23
N LYS A 48 -3.83 -7.76 -8.88
CA LYS A 48 -3.02 -8.44 -7.89
C LYS A 48 -2.20 -7.42 -7.11
N LEU A 49 -2.50 -7.34 -5.83
CA LEU A 49 -1.66 -6.74 -4.80
C LEU A 49 -1.71 -7.61 -3.56
N ALA A 50 -0.66 -7.53 -2.76
CA ALA A 50 -0.55 -8.16 -1.46
C ALA A 50 0.16 -7.20 -0.51
N GLN A 51 -0.19 -7.27 0.77
CA GLN A 51 0.49 -6.54 1.83
C GLN A 51 0.90 -7.46 2.97
N ILE A 52 1.90 -7.01 3.72
CA ILE A 52 2.26 -7.53 5.02
C ILE A 52 2.65 -6.37 5.95
N THR A 53 2.14 -6.38 7.17
CA THR A 53 2.57 -5.45 8.23
C THR A 53 3.47 -6.19 9.23
N ARG A 54 4.68 -5.68 9.43
CA ARG A 54 5.66 -6.19 10.39
C ARG A 54 5.80 -5.19 11.53
N ARG A 55 5.67 -5.67 12.76
CA ARG A 55 5.75 -4.87 14.00
C ARG A 55 6.95 -5.32 14.81
N ALA A 56 7.74 -4.38 15.31
CA ALA A 56 8.93 -4.68 16.08
C ALA A 56 8.59 -5.47 17.36
N PRO A 57 9.49 -6.35 17.84
CA PRO A 57 10.72 -6.77 17.17
C PRO A 57 10.44 -7.77 16.05
N PHE A 58 10.87 -7.47 14.81
CA PHE A 58 10.78 -8.41 13.69
C PHE A 58 12.12 -9.12 13.45
N GLY A 59 12.06 -10.42 13.21
CA GLY A 59 13.18 -11.23 12.72
C GLY A 59 13.46 -10.98 11.23
N PRO A 60 14.51 -11.59 10.66
CA PRO A 60 14.85 -11.41 9.24
C PRO A 60 13.74 -11.92 8.32
N ALA A 61 13.54 -11.24 7.18
CA ALA A 61 12.61 -11.66 6.12
C ALA A 61 13.39 -12.25 4.95
N ARG A 62 12.92 -13.38 4.38
CA ARG A 62 13.57 -14.04 3.25
C ARG A 62 12.75 -13.88 1.98
N LEU A 63 13.28 -13.15 1.02
CA LEU A 63 12.63 -12.95 -0.28
C LEU A 63 12.64 -14.23 -1.13
N LYS A 64 11.60 -14.41 -1.95
CA LYS A 64 11.37 -15.55 -2.85
C LYS A 64 12.21 -15.50 -4.11
N ASP A 65 12.25 -14.34 -4.77
CA ASP A 65 12.65 -14.27 -6.18
C ASP A 65 14.08 -13.75 -6.41
N VAL A 66 14.79 -13.40 -5.35
CA VAL A 66 16.16 -12.87 -5.46
C VAL A 66 16.96 -13.35 -4.26
N ASP A 67 18.22 -13.76 -4.47
CA ASP A 67 19.24 -13.98 -3.43
C ASP A 67 19.63 -12.66 -2.70
N VAL A 68 18.67 -11.76 -2.52
CA VAL A 68 18.80 -10.51 -1.79
C VAL A 68 18.01 -10.67 -0.50
N ILE A 69 18.71 -10.69 0.62
CA ILE A 69 18.11 -10.54 1.94
C ILE A 69 17.92 -9.03 2.14
N VAL A 70 16.68 -8.56 2.15
CA VAL A 70 16.40 -7.20 2.65
C VAL A 70 16.40 -7.31 4.17
N ASP A 71 17.50 -6.89 4.77
CA ASP A 71 17.61 -6.82 6.22
C ASP A 71 16.87 -5.58 6.73
N PHE A 72 15.64 -5.78 7.18
CA PHE A 72 14.83 -4.73 7.78
C PHE A 72 15.26 -4.44 9.24
N GLN A 73 16.15 -5.23 9.86
CA GLN A 73 16.56 -4.97 11.25
C GLN A 73 17.50 -3.76 11.37
N ALA A 74 18.32 -3.48 10.36
CA ALA A 74 19.37 -2.46 10.46
C ALA A 74 18.85 -1.01 10.63
N GLU A 75 17.59 -0.75 10.28
CA GLU A 75 17.03 0.60 10.19
C GLU A 75 15.87 0.86 11.18
N THR A 76 15.71 0.02 12.22
CA THR A 76 14.45 0.02 13.00
C THR A 76 14.60 0.21 14.51
N THR A 77 13.60 0.86 15.10
CA THR A 77 13.43 1.03 16.55
C THR A 77 12.52 -0.08 17.13
N PRO A 78 12.54 -0.30 18.46
CA PRO A 78 11.70 -1.32 19.11
C PRO A 78 10.18 -1.14 18.94
N ASN A 79 9.72 0.01 18.42
CA ASN A 79 8.31 0.32 18.24
C ASN A 79 7.92 0.47 16.76
N ASP A 80 8.79 0.08 15.83
CA ASP A 80 8.54 0.32 14.42
C ASP A 80 7.43 -0.58 13.84
N VAL A 81 6.65 0.02 12.96
CA VAL A 81 5.62 -0.64 12.16
C VAL A 81 5.95 -0.41 10.69
N VAL A 82 6.21 -1.49 9.97
CA VAL A 82 6.58 -1.45 8.55
C VAL A 82 5.56 -2.25 7.77
N THR A 83 4.84 -1.60 6.86
CA THR A 83 3.97 -2.29 5.90
C THR A 83 4.64 -2.32 4.54
N VAL A 84 4.73 -3.52 3.96
CA VAL A 84 5.25 -3.75 2.61
C VAL A 84 4.07 -4.10 1.71
N ILE A 85 4.05 -3.50 0.51
CA ILE A 85 3.02 -3.72 -0.50
C ILE A 85 3.71 -4.14 -1.79
N ALA A 86 3.27 -5.25 -2.36
CA ALA A 86 3.86 -5.84 -3.56
C ALA A 86 2.76 -6.45 -4.44
N THR A 87 3.08 -6.72 -5.71
CA THR A 87 2.14 -7.39 -6.62
C THR A 87 1.85 -8.83 -6.22
N GLU A 88 2.82 -9.52 -5.62
CA GLU A 88 2.69 -10.87 -5.07
C GLU A 88 3.50 -11.03 -3.77
N PRO A 89 3.14 -11.98 -2.88
CA PRO A 89 3.86 -12.23 -1.64
C PRO A 89 5.34 -12.51 -1.85
N LEU A 90 6.20 -11.66 -1.31
CA LEU A 90 7.63 -11.74 -1.53
C LEU A 90 8.35 -12.73 -0.62
N THR A 91 7.72 -13.23 0.44
CA THR A 91 8.35 -14.14 1.42
C THR A 91 7.53 -15.42 1.57
N GLU A 92 8.19 -16.56 1.81
CA GLU A 92 7.51 -17.88 1.94
C GLU A 92 7.12 -18.20 3.38
N ASN A 93 7.82 -17.63 4.34
CA ASN A 93 7.70 -17.90 5.76
C ASN A 93 6.82 -16.88 6.50
N GLU A 94 6.06 -16.07 5.77
CA GLU A 94 5.16 -15.07 6.36
C GLU A 94 3.80 -15.07 5.66
N THR A 95 2.76 -14.69 6.41
CA THR A 95 1.40 -14.60 5.89
C THR A 95 1.17 -13.21 5.32
N TRP A 96 1.06 -13.14 3.99
CA TRP A 96 0.65 -11.94 3.27
C TRP A 96 -0.86 -11.90 3.08
N THR A 97 -1.47 -10.74 3.26
CA THR A 97 -2.87 -10.51 2.91
C THR A 97 -2.95 -10.06 1.46
N ARG A 98 -3.76 -10.75 0.66
CA ARG A 98 -4.01 -10.35 -0.73
C ARG A 98 -5.16 -9.35 -0.79
N TYR A 99 -5.05 -8.41 -1.72
CA TYR A 99 -6.13 -7.49 -2.05
C TYR A 99 -7.09 -8.14 -3.03
N GLU A 100 -8.37 -7.81 -2.90
CA GLU A 100 -9.36 -8.11 -3.92
C GLU A 100 -9.37 -7.05 -5.04
N PRO A 101 -9.75 -7.39 -6.27
CA PRO A 101 -9.98 -6.40 -7.33
C PRO A 101 -10.99 -5.33 -6.89
N GLY A 102 -10.63 -4.06 -7.08
CA GLY A 102 -11.40 -2.90 -6.62
C GLY A 102 -11.06 -2.44 -5.21
N GLN A 103 -10.30 -3.22 -4.43
CA GLN A 103 -9.91 -2.86 -3.07
C GLN A 103 -8.86 -1.73 -3.07
N TRP A 104 -9.01 -0.79 -2.15
CA TRP A 104 -8.07 0.27 -1.88
C TRP A 104 -7.78 0.41 -0.39
N SER A 105 -6.62 1.00 -0.08
CA SER A 105 -6.17 1.25 1.28
C SER A 105 -5.30 2.49 1.33
N LEU A 106 -5.43 3.26 2.40
CA LEU A 106 -4.57 4.39 2.74
C LEU A 106 -3.74 4.01 3.97
N TRP A 107 -2.43 4.23 3.87
CA TRP A 107 -1.47 3.90 4.91
C TRP A 107 -0.74 5.15 5.38
N ARG A 108 -0.44 5.23 6.68
CA ARG A 108 0.40 6.26 7.28
C ARG A 108 1.24 5.64 8.38
N ARG A 109 2.55 5.85 8.36
CA ARG A 109 3.50 5.27 9.34
C ARG A 109 3.34 3.76 9.56
N GLY A 110 3.12 3.02 8.47
CA GLY A 110 2.94 1.57 8.49
C GLY A 110 1.56 1.08 8.91
N GLU A 111 0.64 1.95 9.32
CA GLU A 111 -0.72 1.60 9.74
C GLU A 111 -1.74 1.88 8.64
N CYS A 112 -2.74 1.00 8.51
CA CYS A 112 -3.88 1.24 7.62
C CYS A 112 -4.84 2.21 8.30
N VAL A 113 -4.96 3.42 7.76
CA VAL A 113 -5.81 4.49 8.32
C VAL A 113 -7.21 4.51 7.70
N SER A 114 -7.36 4.03 6.46
CA SER A 114 -8.64 3.91 5.78
C SER A 114 -8.56 2.85 4.69
N GLN A 115 -9.66 2.17 4.39
CA GLN A 115 -9.74 1.17 3.33
C GLN A 115 -11.17 1.02 2.84
N GLY A 116 -11.32 0.48 1.64
CA GLY A 116 -12.61 0.18 1.05
C GLY A 116 -12.48 -0.57 -0.25
N THR A 117 -13.61 -0.73 -0.94
CA THR A 117 -13.68 -1.41 -2.24
C THR A 117 -14.58 -0.61 -3.16
N THR A 118 -14.15 -0.41 -4.40
CA THR A 118 -14.98 0.12 -5.49
C THR A 118 -15.69 -1.03 -6.20
N GLU A 119 -16.95 -0.82 -6.59
CA GLU A 119 -17.68 -1.73 -7.47
C GLU A 119 -17.00 -1.89 -8.84
#